data_AF-A0A6G1GAH6-F1
#
_entry.id   AF-A0A6G1GAH6-F1
#
_cell.length_a   1.000
_cell.length_b   1.000
_cell.length_c   1.000
_cell.angle_alpha   90.00
_cell.angle_beta   90.00
_cell.angle_gamma   90.00
#
_symmetry.space_group_name_H-M   'P 1'
#
loop_
_entity.id
_entity.type
_entity.pdbx_description
1 polymer ?
#
loop_
_entity_poly.entity_id
_entity_poly.type
_entity_poly.pdbx_seq_one_letter_code
_entity_poly.pdbx_strand_id
1 'polypeptide(L)'
;MRLAKRQEDESPSSIIRPGPEDLQPTATDATPGTGTATSTESLVLATSTEGPSSLPLPFDTSLGSNFTSPSCPTFFKTFLSDPTFQSCLPFSLLLQNSQGFFQASKSAFRITSILDATCNVDVNACASYMGQLGSQIRKTESCGADFNRENPLVLQAYRGLVSYQPLYQAGCLRDSSGNYCYANAITNASSSTDSYPYYLPLGMTMPGGARPTCNTCLESIMAIFANAAQNGTQPVSQTYASAAKQINLGCGPDFVNTTVTVRTSAASTPSPLGGIYQVLAFFMLMAYFF
;
A
#
# COMPACT_ATOMS: atom_id res chain seq x y z
N MET A 1 29.78 57.98 -1.60
CA MET A 1 30.91 58.76 -2.13
C MET A 1 31.75 57.80 -2.99
N ARG A 2 31.90 58.12 -4.27
CA ARG A 2 32.72 57.40 -5.26
C ARG A 2 34.21 57.52 -4.89
N LEU A 3 35.03 56.49 -5.15
CA LEU A 3 36.09 56.48 -6.18
C LEU A 3 37.10 55.35 -5.95
N ALA A 4 37.52 54.79 -7.09
CA ALA A 4 38.37 53.64 -7.30
C ALA A 4 39.87 53.92 -7.07
N LYS A 5 40.65 52.84 -6.90
CA LYS A 5 42.02 52.78 -7.44
C LYS A 5 42.37 51.38 -7.95
N ARG A 6 42.77 51.33 -9.23
CA ARG A 6 43.35 50.20 -9.99
C ARG A 6 44.88 50.19 -9.83
N GLN A 7 45.48 48.99 -9.94
CA GLN A 7 46.65 48.61 -10.76
C GLN A 7 46.86 47.09 -10.53
N GLU A 8 46.61 46.18 -11.49
CA GLU A 8 47.26 45.86 -12.79
C GLU A 8 48.50 44.96 -12.66
N ASP A 9 48.32 43.68 -13.01
CA ASP A 9 49.27 42.71 -13.63
C ASP A 9 48.41 41.47 -13.96
N GLU A 10 48.46 40.74 -15.07
CA GLU A 10 49.11 40.79 -16.38
C GLU A 10 48.25 39.80 -17.24
N SER A 11 48.11 40.03 -18.54
CA SER A 11 47.40 39.16 -19.51
C SER A 11 48.38 38.79 -20.64
N PRO A 12 48.11 37.91 -21.63
CA PRO A 12 46.96 37.01 -21.86
C PRO A 12 47.38 35.58 -22.35
N SER A 13 46.42 34.66 -22.47
CA SER A 13 46.40 33.68 -23.58
C SER A 13 44.98 33.20 -23.84
N SER A 14 44.57 33.37 -25.10
CA SER A 14 43.23 33.20 -25.65
C SER A 14 43.09 31.80 -26.24
N ILE A 15 42.03 31.04 -25.91
CA ILE A 15 41.57 29.93 -26.76
C ILE A 15 40.03 29.91 -26.83
N ILE A 16 39.58 29.83 -28.08
CA ILE A 16 38.25 30.04 -28.65
C ILE A 16 37.40 28.76 -28.57
N ARG A 17 36.09 28.98 -28.47
CA ARG A 17 34.97 28.02 -28.43
C ARG A 17 34.56 27.57 -29.85
N PRO A 18 34.32 26.27 -30.13
CA PRO A 18 33.61 25.84 -31.34
C PRO A 18 32.12 25.54 -31.07
N GLY A 19 31.29 25.88 -32.06
CA GLY A 19 29.86 25.54 -32.15
C GLY A 19 29.61 24.19 -32.85
N PRO A 20 28.34 23.80 -33.07
CA PRO A 20 27.95 22.47 -33.53
C PRO A 20 28.00 22.36 -35.06
N GLU A 21 28.58 21.26 -35.56
CA GLU A 21 28.59 20.88 -36.97
C GLU A 21 27.49 19.85 -37.30
N ASP A 22 26.84 20.17 -38.40
CA ASP A 22 25.79 19.48 -39.13
C ASP A 22 26.40 18.34 -39.98
N LEU A 23 25.77 17.17 -40.02
CA LEU A 23 26.20 16.06 -40.89
C LEU A 23 25.00 15.53 -41.69
N GLN A 24 24.96 15.98 -42.94
CA GLN A 24 24.11 15.48 -44.02
C GLN A 24 24.91 14.46 -44.88
N PRO A 25 24.32 13.36 -45.36
CA PRO A 25 24.87 12.58 -46.46
C PRO A 25 24.20 12.87 -47.81
N THR A 26 25.05 12.86 -48.84
CA THR A 26 24.83 13.07 -50.28
C THR A 26 23.91 12.04 -50.95
N ALA A 27 23.16 12.50 -51.96
CA ALA A 27 22.29 11.72 -52.83
C ALA A 27 23.04 11.04 -54.00
N THR A 28 22.55 9.86 -54.43
CA THR A 28 22.76 9.30 -55.78
C THR A 28 21.43 8.74 -56.30
N ASP A 29 21.18 9.03 -57.57
CA ASP A 29 19.93 9.01 -58.35
C ASP A 29 19.57 7.62 -58.95
N ALA A 30 18.26 7.34 -59.15
CA ALA A 30 17.69 6.61 -60.31
C ALA A 30 16.19 6.20 -60.16
N THR A 31 15.33 6.92 -60.92
CA THR A 31 14.15 6.48 -61.72
C THR A 31 12.83 6.00 -61.04
N PRO A 32 11.64 6.51 -61.49
CA PRO A 32 10.34 6.21 -60.88
C PRO A 32 9.64 5.00 -61.54
N GLY A 33 9.23 4.04 -60.71
CA GLY A 33 8.34 2.93 -61.08
C GLY A 33 6.97 3.10 -60.44
N THR A 34 5.96 3.37 -61.25
CA THR A 34 4.54 3.38 -60.88
C THR A 34 4.11 1.99 -60.40
N GLY A 35 3.64 1.91 -59.16
CA GLY A 35 3.08 0.69 -58.59
C GLY A 35 2.17 1.02 -57.41
N THR A 36 0.88 1.16 -57.70
CA THR A 36 -0.19 1.23 -56.69
C THR A 36 -0.19 -0.06 -55.88
N ALA A 37 0.11 0.03 -54.58
CA ALA A 37 -0.08 -1.06 -53.63
C ALA A 37 -0.70 -0.52 -52.35
N THR A 38 -1.98 -0.84 -52.17
CA THR A 38 -2.78 -0.70 -50.95
C THR A 38 -2.01 -1.21 -49.74
N SER A 39 -1.63 -0.31 -48.84
CA SER A 39 -1.06 -0.68 -47.54
C SER A 39 -2.20 -0.99 -46.58
N THR A 40 -2.54 -2.27 -46.48
CA THR A 40 -3.33 -2.79 -45.35
C THR A 40 -2.41 -2.82 -44.14
N GLU A 41 -2.55 -1.85 -43.22
CA GLU A 41 -1.91 -1.88 -41.90
C GLU A 41 -2.42 -3.10 -41.12
N SER A 42 -1.71 -4.21 -41.23
CA SER A 42 -1.82 -5.31 -40.27
C SER A 42 -1.03 -4.92 -39.03
N LEU A 43 -1.75 -4.55 -37.97
CA LEU A 43 -1.25 -4.50 -36.60
C LEU A 43 -0.70 -5.88 -36.23
N VAL A 44 0.62 -6.04 -36.34
CA VAL A 44 1.32 -7.21 -35.82
C VAL A 44 1.27 -7.10 -34.30
N LEU A 45 0.35 -7.87 -33.70
CA LEU A 45 0.28 -8.09 -32.27
C LEU A 45 1.62 -8.71 -31.86
N ALA A 46 2.46 -7.94 -31.16
CA ALA A 46 3.64 -8.49 -30.52
C ALA A 46 3.16 -9.45 -29.43
N THR A 47 3.08 -10.75 -29.76
CA THR A 47 3.00 -11.83 -28.78
C THR A 47 4.32 -11.83 -28.02
N SER A 48 4.35 -11.10 -26.92
CA SER A 48 5.33 -11.31 -25.87
C SER A 48 5.11 -12.71 -25.31
N THR A 49 5.87 -13.67 -25.83
CA THR A 49 6.01 -15.02 -25.29
C THR A 49 6.86 -14.93 -24.01
N GLU A 50 6.26 -14.41 -22.94
CA GLU A 50 6.65 -14.73 -21.57
C GLU A 50 5.62 -15.73 -21.04
N GLY A 51 6.07 -16.77 -20.33
CA GLY A 51 5.17 -17.74 -19.70
C GLY A 51 4.16 -17.08 -18.76
N PRO A 52 3.20 -17.84 -18.17
CA PRO A 52 2.26 -17.26 -17.22
C PRO A 52 3.07 -16.58 -16.12
N SER A 53 3.03 -15.25 -16.05
CA SER A 53 3.67 -14.53 -14.97
C SER A 53 2.99 -15.02 -13.70
N SER A 54 3.70 -15.80 -12.88
CA SER A 54 3.20 -16.22 -11.58
C SER A 54 2.71 -14.98 -10.84
N LEU A 55 1.51 -15.05 -10.26
CA LEU A 55 0.99 -13.93 -9.47
C LEU A 55 2.01 -13.55 -8.38
N PRO A 56 2.20 -12.25 -8.12
CA PRO A 56 3.18 -11.80 -7.14
C PRO A 56 2.80 -12.30 -5.74
N LEU A 57 3.82 -12.66 -4.97
CA LEU A 57 3.69 -13.04 -3.58
C LEU A 57 4.29 -11.94 -2.69
N PRO A 58 3.72 -11.69 -1.51
CA PRO A 58 4.35 -10.80 -0.55
C PRO A 58 5.62 -11.45 -0.01
N PHE A 59 6.59 -10.61 0.37
CA PHE A 59 7.90 -11.03 0.84
C PHE A 59 8.63 -11.95 -0.15
N ASP A 60 8.57 -11.60 -1.44
CA ASP A 60 9.22 -12.32 -2.55
C ASP A 60 10.73 -12.03 -2.67
N THR A 61 11.27 -11.21 -1.76
CA THR A 61 12.70 -11.00 -1.56
C THR A 61 13.18 -11.66 -0.27
N SER A 62 14.49 -11.67 -0.02
CA SER A 62 15.02 -12.14 1.26
C SER A 62 14.43 -11.35 2.44
N LEU A 63 13.98 -12.05 3.49
CA LEU A 63 13.46 -11.48 4.74
C LEU A 63 14.52 -10.76 5.59
N GLY A 64 15.80 -10.84 5.20
CA GLY A 64 16.91 -10.35 6.00
C GLY A 64 17.24 -11.24 7.21
N SER A 65 18.14 -10.76 8.07
CA SER A 65 18.65 -11.49 9.24
C SER A 65 18.40 -10.78 10.58
N ASN A 66 17.75 -9.62 10.56
CA ASN A 66 17.52 -8.81 11.76
C ASN A 66 16.28 -9.30 12.53
N PHE A 67 16.40 -10.46 13.17
CA PHE A 67 15.39 -11.02 14.05
C PHE A 67 15.98 -11.36 15.41
N THR A 68 15.19 -11.16 16.47
CA THR A 68 15.59 -11.40 17.86
C THR A 68 15.63 -12.89 18.18
N SER A 69 14.83 -13.70 17.49
CA SER A 69 14.71 -15.15 17.71
C SER A 69 14.48 -15.89 16.37
N PRO A 70 14.92 -17.16 16.23
CA PRO A 70 14.58 -17.99 15.06
C PRO A 70 13.09 -18.24 14.85
N SER A 71 12.27 -18.05 15.89
CA SER A 71 10.81 -18.25 15.82
C SER A 71 10.13 -17.35 14.79
N CYS A 72 10.58 -16.10 14.66
CA CYS A 72 9.97 -15.16 13.73
C CYS A 72 10.21 -15.50 12.24
N PRO A 73 11.45 -15.68 11.77
CA PRO A 73 11.68 -16.08 10.39
C PRO A 73 11.10 -17.47 10.09
N THR A 74 10.96 -18.35 11.09
CA THR A 74 10.24 -19.63 10.94
C THR A 74 8.75 -19.40 10.68
N PHE A 75 8.10 -18.55 11.49
CA PHE A 75 6.69 -18.17 11.29
C PHE A 75 6.45 -17.60 9.90
N PHE A 76 7.30 -16.67 9.43
CA PHE A 76 7.23 -16.14 8.06
C PHE A 76 7.31 -17.23 7.01
N LYS A 77 8.30 -18.12 7.09
CA LYS A 77 8.43 -19.23 6.14
C LYS A 77 7.18 -20.10 6.14
N THR A 78 6.63 -20.42 7.31
CA THR A 78 5.43 -21.25 7.44
C THR A 78 4.25 -20.65 6.70
N PHE A 79 3.82 -19.42 7.04
CA PHE A 79 2.62 -18.86 6.43
C PHE A 79 2.84 -18.50 4.95
N LEU A 80 4.06 -18.09 4.55
CA LEU A 80 4.35 -17.80 3.13
C LEU A 80 4.32 -19.06 2.26
N SER A 81 4.57 -20.24 2.84
CA SER A 81 4.45 -21.54 2.16
C SER A 81 3.05 -22.16 2.23
N ASP A 82 2.13 -21.56 2.98
CA ASP A 82 0.77 -22.10 3.16
C ASP A 82 -0.07 -21.86 1.89
N PRO A 83 -0.63 -22.90 1.26
CA PRO A 83 -1.47 -22.75 0.06
C PRO A 83 -2.71 -21.87 0.29
N THR A 84 -3.26 -21.86 1.51
CA THR A 84 -4.38 -21.01 1.92
C THR A 84 -3.96 -19.55 1.92
N PHE A 85 -2.75 -19.25 2.40
CA PHE A 85 -2.21 -17.89 2.34
C PHE A 85 -1.99 -17.43 0.90
N GLN A 86 -1.38 -18.28 0.08
CA GLN A 86 -1.04 -17.96 -1.30
C GLN A 86 -2.28 -17.74 -2.18
N SER A 87 -3.37 -18.48 -1.94
CA SER A 87 -4.64 -18.31 -2.67
C SER A 87 -5.38 -17.01 -2.32
N CYS A 88 -5.06 -16.39 -1.18
CA CYS A 88 -5.72 -15.17 -0.72
C CYS A 88 -5.21 -13.87 -1.37
N LEU A 89 -4.09 -13.92 -2.09
CA LEU A 89 -3.53 -12.81 -2.88
C LEU A 89 -3.61 -11.45 -2.16
N PRO A 90 -2.96 -11.32 -0.97
CA PRO A 90 -3.17 -10.18 -0.08
C PRO A 90 -2.60 -8.88 -0.65
N PHE A 91 -3.42 -8.13 -1.38
CA PHE A 91 -3.09 -6.78 -1.88
C PHE A 91 -2.48 -5.89 -0.79
N SER A 92 -2.99 -5.99 0.44
CA SER A 92 -2.44 -5.28 1.61
C SER A 92 -0.96 -5.55 1.89
N LEU A 93 -0.48 -6.78 1.68
CA LEU A 93 0.92 -7.14 1.87
C LEU A 93 1.76 -6.90 0.61
N LEU A 94 1.16 -7.00 -0.58
CA LEU A 94 1.81 -6.72 -1.86
C LEU A 94 2.24 -5.25 -1.98
N LEU A 95 1.44 -4.32 -1.46
CA LEU A 95 1.68 -2.87 -1.52
C LEU A 95 3.03 -2.40 -0.93
N GLN A 96 3.61 -3.16 0.00
CA GLN A 96 4.87 -2.80 0.67
C GLN A 96 5.98 -3.82 0.46
N ASN A 97 5.63 -5.09 0.26
CA ASN A 97 6.58 -6.19 0.44
C ASN A 97 6.72 -7.09 -0.78
N SER A 98 6.23 -6.70 -1.97
CA SER A 98 6.36 -7.52 -3.17
C SER A 98 7.06 -6.77 -4.30
N GLN A 99 8.28 -7.22 -4.60
CA GLN A 99 9.03 -6.76 -5.74
C GLN A 99 8.31 -7.11 -7.06
N GLY A 100 7.70 -8.29 -7.17
CA GLY A 100 6.92 -8.70 -8.33
C GLY A 100 5.73 -7.77 -8.57
N PHE A 101 5.02 -7.40 -7.51
CA PHE A 101 3.92 -6.44 -7.58
C PHE A 101 4.40 -5.06 -8.03
N PHE A 102 5.54 -4.57 -7.52
CA PHE A 102 6.13 -3.29 -7.95
C PHE A 102 6.65 -3.29 -9.39
N GLN A 103 7.04 -4.45 -9.94
CA GLN A 103 7.36 -4.54 -11.36
C GLN A 103 6.08 -4.54 -12.21
N ALA A 104 5.05 -5.29 -11.77
CA ALA A 104 3.77 -5.32 -12.45
C ALA A 104 3.05 -3.97 -12.44
N SER A 105 3.22 -3.16 -11.39
CA SER A 105 2.63 -1.83 -11.25
C SER A 105 3.09 -0.83 -12.34
N LYS A 106 4.18 -1.15 -13.06
CA LYS A 106 4.68 -0.35 -14.19
C LYS A 106 3.89 -0.58 -15.49
N SER A 107 2.92 -1.51 -15.49
CA SER A 107 2.10 -1.85 -16.64
C SER A 107 0.63 -1.92 -16.22
N ALA A 108 -0.20 -1.07 -16.85
CA ALA A 108 -1.65 -1.05 -16.62
C ALA A 108 -2.30 -2.43 -16.82
N PHE A 109 -1.85 -3.19 -17.83
CA PHE A 109 -2.33 -4.53 -18.11
C PHE A 109 -1.96 -5.52 -16.98
N ARG A 110 -0.69 -5.54 -16.56
CA ARG A 110 -0.22 -6.49 -15.53
C ARG A 110 -0.85 -6.20 -14.17
N ILE A 111 -0.95 -4.94 -13.76
CA ILE A 111 -1.60 -4.60 -12.49
C ILE A 111 -3.09 -4.96 -12.51
N THR A 112 -3.78 -4.71 -13.64
CA THR A 112 -5.19 -5.07 -13.80
C THR A 112 -5.39 -6.57 -13.67
N SER A 113 -4.54 -7.38 -14.31
CA SER A 113 -4.60 -8.84 -14.20
C SER A 113 -4.39 -9.35 -12.76
N ILE A 114 -3.50 -8.71 -11.97
CA ILE A 114 -3.30 -9.05 -10.55
C ILE A 114 -4.52 -8.67 -9.71
N LEU A 115 -5.12 -7.50 -9.98
CA LEU A 115 -6.34 -7.07 -9.30
C LEU A 115 -7.52 -7.98 -9.66
N ASP A 116 -7.66 -8.41 -10.92
CA ASP A 116 -8.69 -9.38 -11.34
C ASP A 116 -8.57 -10.70 -10.58
N ALA A 117 -7.34 -11.21 -10.41
CA ALA A 117 -7.10 -12.43 -9.63
C ALA A 117 -7.41 -12.20 -8.14
N THR A 118 -6.93 -11.09 -7.57
CA THR A 118 -7.17 -10.74 -6.17
C THR A 118 -8.67 -10.62 -5.89
N CYS A 119 -9.43 -9.95 -6.75
CA CYS A 119 -10.85 -9.67 -6.54
C CYS A 119 -11.78 -10.87 -6.79
N ASN A 120 -11.25 -12.03 -7.16
CA ASN A 120 -12.01 -13.28 -7.33
C ASN A 120 -11.79 -14.31 -6.21
N VAL A 121 -11.08 -13.94 -5.13
CA VAL A 121 -10.89 -14.82 -3.96
C VAL A 121 -12.09 -14.76 -3.01
N ASP A 122 -12.23 -15.78 -2.14
CA ASP A 122 -13.17 -15.71 -1.00
C ASP A 122 -12.64 -14.75 0.06
N VAL A 123 -13.07 -13.49 -0.02
CA VAL A 123 -12.64 -12.42 0.89
C VAL A 123 -12.95 -12.73 2.35
N ASN A 124 -14.03 -13.46 2.66
CA ASN A 124 -14.42 -13.72 4.05
C ASN A 124 -13.53 -14.78 4.69
N ALA A 125 -13.27 -15.87 3.95
CA ALA A 125 -12.32 -16.90 4.37
C ALA A 125 -10.91 -16.31 4.52
N CYS A 126 -10.48 -15.53 3.53
CA CYS A 126 -9.16 -14.90 3.54
C CYS A 126 -8.99 -13.84 4.63
N ALA A 127 -9.98 -12.96 4.84
CA ALA A 127 -9.94 -11.98 5.92
C ALA A 127 -9.86 -12.66 7.29
N SER A 128 -10.61 -13.75 7.48
CA SER A 128 -10.56 -14.54 8.72
C SER A 128 -9.18 -15.16 8.95
N TYR A 129 -8.60 -15.77 7.91
CA TYR A 129 -7.28 -16.39 7.98
C TYR A 129 -6.16 -15.36 8.21
N MET A 130 -6.21 -14.22 7.50
CA MET A 130 -5.25 -13.10 7.70
C MET A 130 -5.37 -12.50 9.10
N GLY A 131 -6.58 -12.40 9.65
CA GLY A 131 -6.81 -11.98 11.05
C GLY A 131 -6.21 -12.94 12.07
N GLN A 132 -6.24 -14.26 11.80
CA GLN A 132 -5.58 -15.27 12.63
C GLN A 132 -4.06 -15.10 12.58
N LEU A 133 -3.46 -14.93 11.40
CA LEU A 133 -2.03 -14.65 11.26
C LEU A 133 -1.63 -13.35 11.97
N GLY A 134 -2.42 -12.29 11.82
CA GLY A 134 -2.21 -11.01 12.51
C GLY A 134 -2.30 -11.13 14.04
N SER A 135 -3.04 -12.10 14.56
CA SER A 135 -3.06 -12.42 15.99
C SER A 135 -1.83 -13.23 16.40
N GLN A 136 -1.42 -14.21 15.58
CA GLN A 136 -0.28 -15.09 15.84
C GLN A 136 1.06 -14.35 15.81
N ILE A 137 1.26 -13.42 14.86
CA ILE A 137 2.53 -12.69 14.71
C ILE A 137 2.96 -11.94 15.98
N ARG A 138 2.01 -11.52 16.82
CA ARG A 138 2.26 -10.82 18.09
C ARG A 138 2.65 -11.75 19.24
N LYS A 139 2.52 -13.07 19.07
CA LYS A 139 2.80 -14.04 20.13
C LYS A 139 4.29 -14.37 20.21
N THR A 140 4.75 -14.71 21.42
CA THR A 140 6.16 -15.00 21.72
C THR A 140 6.71 -16.15 20.88
N GLU A 141 5.91 -17.18 20.62
CA GLU A 141 6.26 -18.34 19.79
C GLU A 141 6.39 -18.01 18.29
N SER A 142 5.98 -16.81 17.87
CA SER A 142 6.12 -16.32 16.50
C SER A 142 7.09 -15.14 16.49
N CYS A 143 6.60 -13.92 16.29
CA CYS A 143 7.41 -12.71 16.19
C CYS A 143 7.24 -11.77 17.38
N GLY A 144 6.64 -12.19 18.50
CA GLY A 144 6.28 -11.30 19.61
C GLY A 144 7.42 -10.44 20.15
N ALA A 145 8.63 -11.00 20.27
CA ALA A 145 9.81 -10.24 20.68
C ALA A 145 10.18 -9.14 19.66
N ASP A 146 10.15 -9.46 18.37
CA ASP A 146 10.44 -8.52 17.28
C ASP A 146 9.31 -7.51 17.08
N PHE A 147 8.05 -7.91 17.29
CA PHE A 147 6.89 -7.03 17.27
C PHE A 147 6.98 -5.98 18.38
N ASN A 148 7.32 -6.38 19.61
CA ASN A 148 7.48 -5.47 20.75
C ASN A 148 8.69 -4.54 20.61
N ARG A 149 9.67 -4.91 19.78
CA ARG A 149 10.84 -4.07 19.43
C ARG A 149 10.61 -3.25 18.17
N GLU A 150 9.37 -3.20 17.68
CA GLU A 150 8.99 -2.44 16.50
C GLU A 150 9.83 -2.80 15.26
N ASN A 151 10.19 -4.08 15.11
CA ASN A 151 10.90 -4.55 13.93
C ASN A 151 10.10 -4.18 12.66
N PRO A 152 10.68 -3.41 11.73
CA PRO A 152 9.94 -2.87 10.60
C PRO A 152 9.25 -3.93 9.74
N LEU A 153 9.92 -5.05 9.48
CA LEU A 153 9.37 -6.14 8.67
C LEU A 153 8.16 -6.80 9.37
N VAL A 154 8.27 -7.01 10.68
CA VAL A 154 7.19 -7.60 11.50
C VAL A 154 6.01 -6.65 11.60
N LEU A 155 6.25 -5.34 11.78
CA LEU A 155 5.19 -4.34 11.79
C LEU A 155 4.50 -4.21 10.43
N GLN A 156 5.26 -4.22 9.32
CA GLN A 156 4.71 -4.21 7.97
C GLN A 156 3.83 -5.43 7.71
N ALA A 157 4.30 -6.63 8.10
CA ALA A 157 3.52 -7.85 8.00
C ALA A 157 2.25 -7.77 8.85
N TYR A 158 2.35 -7.41 10.14
CA TYR A 158 1.19 -7.26 11.01
C TYR A 158 0.15 -6.31 10.42
N ARG A 159 0.57 -5.11 10.01
CA ARG A 159 -0.33 -4.08 9.46
C ARG A 159 -0.98 -4.55 8.17
N GLY A 160 -0.24 -5.20 7.27
CA GLY A 160 -0.82 -5.77 6.05
C GLY A 160 -1.80 -6.91 6.33
N LEU A 161 -1.52 -7.78 7.31
CA LEU A 161 -2.41 -8.87 7.73
C LEU A 161 -3.74 -8.33 8.27
N VAL A 162 -3.69 -7.41 9.24
CA VAL A 162 -4.92 -6.88 9.86
C VAL A 162 -5.72 -5.95 8.94
N SER A 163 -5.06 -5.36 7.94
CA SER A 163 -5.67 -4.45 6.97
C SER A 163 -6.05 -5.13 5.66
N TYR A 164 -6.03 -6.47 5.61
CA TYR A 164 -6.39 -7.24 4.42
C TYR A 164 -7.74 -6.81 3.85
N GLN A 165 -8.78 -6.82 4.68
CA GLN A 165 -10.15 -6.56 4.23
C GLN A 165 -10.37 -5.14 3.68
N PRO A 166 -10.01 -4.04 4.39
CA PRO A 166 -10.21 -2.71 3.83
C PRO A 166 -9.42 -2.47 2.55
N LEU A 167 -8.22 -3.05 2.43
CA LEU A 167 -7.41 -2.90 1.22
C LEU A 167 -7.88 -3.78 0.07
N TYR A 168 -8.40 -4.97 0.34
CA TYR A 168 -9.11 -5.77 -0.65
C TYR A 168 -10.28 -4.96 -1.24
N GLN A 169 -11.13 -4.40 -0.38
CA GLN A 169 -12.29 -3.63 -0.83
C GLN A 169 -11.86 -2.42 -1.66
N ALA A 170 -10.85 -1.66 -1.21
CA ALA A 170 -10.36 -0.51 -1.94
C ALA A 170 -9.65 -0.87 -3.26
N GLY A 171 -8.89 -1.97 -3.29
CA GLY A 171 -8.21 -2.48 -4.49
C GLY A 171 -9.20 -2.97 -5.55
N CYS A 172 -10.34 -3.50 -5.13
CA CYS A 172 -11.38 -4.02 -6.00
C CYS A 172 -12.40 -2.98 -6.50
N LEU A 173 -12.28 -1.72 -6.06
CA LEU A 173 -13.10 -0.64 -6.59
C LEU A 173 -12.80 -0.41 -8.07
N ARG A 174 -13.86 -0.22 -8.85
CA ARG A 174 -13.80 0.17 -10.26
C ARG A 174 -14.50 1.51 -10.47
N ASP A 175 -14.01 2.26 -11.45
CA ASP A 175 -14.66 3.49 -11.91
C ASP A 175 -15.89 3.18 -12.79
N SER A 176 -16.57 4.23 -13.26
CA SER A 176 -17.74 4.12 -14.13
C SER A 176 -17.43 3.49 -15.50
N SER A 177 -16.17 3.48 -15.91
CA SER A 177 -15.70 2.86 -17.16
C SER A 177 -15.27 1.41 -16.95
N GLY A 178 -15.37 0.89 -15.73
CA GLY A 178 -14.99 -0.47 -15.38
C GLY A 178 -13.49 -0.66 -15.12
N ASN A 179 -12.67 0.39 -15.09
CA ASN A 179 -11.25 0.27 -14.77
C ASN A 179 -11.04 0.27 -13.26
N TYR A 180 -10.05 -0.47 -12.76
CA TYR A 180 -9.74 -0.45 -11.34
C TYR A 180 -9.23 0.92 -10.89
N CYS A 181 -9.80 1.42 -9.80
CA CYS A 181 -9.40 2.69 -9.20
C CYS A 181 -7.90 2.69 -8.83
N TYR A 182 -7.38 1.57 -8.31
CA TYR A 182 -5.97 1.47 -7.97
C TYR A 182 -5.07 1.50 -9.22
N ALA A 183 -5.45 0.78 -10.28
CA ALA A 183 -4.70 0.77 -11.53
C ALA A 183 -4.62 2.17 -12.13
N ASN A 184 -5.73 2.90 -12.16
CA ASN A 184 -5.76 4.30 -12.57
C ASN A 184 -4.86 5.17 -11.67
N ALA A 185 -4.94 5.01 -10.35
CA ALA A 185 -4.17 5.79 -9.40
C ALA A 185 -2.64 5.65 -9.57
N ILE A 186 -2.15 4.43 -9.83
CA ILE A 186 -0.71 4.19 -9.98
C ILE A 186 -0.17 4.48 -11.39
N THR A 187 -1.05 4.52 -12.39
CA THR A 187 -0.68 4.80 -13.79
C THR A 187 -0.98 6.24 -14.20
N ASN A 188 -1.62 7.03 -13.33
CA ASN A 188 -1.87 8.45 -13.56
C ASN A 188 -0.57 9.26 -13.52
N ALA A 189 0.04 9.45 -14.68
CA ALA A 189 1.24 10.26 -14.84
C ALA A 189 1.03 11.74 -14.47
N SER A 190 -0.22 12.22 -14.41
CA SER A 190 -0.56 13.60 -14.06
C SER A 190 -0.66 13.84 -12.55
N SER A 191 -0.85 12.78 -11.75
CA SER A 191 -0.87 12.86 -10.28
C SER A 191 -0.26 11.60 -9.67
N SER A 192 1.02 11.70 -9.31
CA SER A 192 1.72 10.64 -8.58
C SER A 192 1.18 10.39 -7.16
N THR A 193 0.32 11.28 -6.67
CA THR A 193 -0.21 11.26 -5.31
C THR A 193 -1.50 10.46 -5.15
N ASP A 194 -2.10 10.01 -6.27
CA ASP A 194 -3.35 9.25 -6.29
C ASP A 194 -3.22 7.89 -5.60
N SER A 195 -2.00 7.34 -5.52
CA SER A 195 -1.71 6.08 -4.84
C SER A 195 -1.62 6.19 -3.32
N TYR A 196 -1.33 7.37 -2.76
CA TYR A 196 -1.06 7.53 -1.34
C TYR A 196 -2.21 7.13 -0.40
N PRO A 197 -3.50 7.37 -0.72
CA PRO A 197 -4.61 6.91 0.11
C PRO A 197 -4.56 5.40 0.40
N TYR A 198 -4.09 4.58 -0.54
CA TYR A 198 -3.99 3.12 -0.38
C TYR A 198 -3.00 2.67 0.70
N TYR A 199 -2.13 3.56 1.19
CA TYR A 199 -1.21 3.26 2.28
C TYR A 199 -1.77 3.62 3.66
N LEU A 200 -2.92 4.31 3.73
CA LEU A 200 -3.54 4.68 5.00
C LEU A 200 -3.85 3.48 5.89
N PRO A 201 -4.42 2.37 5.37
CA PRO A 201 -4.68 1.21 6.22
C PRO A 201 -3.41 0.51 6.69
N LEU A 202 -2.29 0.74 6.02
CA LEU A 202 -0.98 0.24 6.42
C LEU A 202 -0.32 1.12 7.50
N GLY A 203 -1.06 2.06 8.08
CA GLY A 203 -0.59 2.95 9.13
C GLY A 203 0.42 3.98 8.63
N MET A 204 0.45 4.27 7.32
CA MET A 204 1.25 5.34 6.75
C MET A 204 0.36 6.57 6.55
N THR A 205 0.78 7.72 7.05
CA THR A 205 0.08 8.99 6.82
C THR A 205 0.37 9.50 5.41
N MET A 206 -0.57 10.25 4.82
CA MET A 206 -0.28 10.95 3.57
C MET A 206 0.82 12.01 3.77
N PRO A 207 1.75 12.17 2.82
CA PRO A 207 2.68 13.30 2.84
C PRO A 207 1.93 14.64 2.85
N GLY A 208 2.38 15.63 3.62
CA GLY A 208 1.62 16.89 3.82
C GLY A 208 1.36 17.73 2.55
N GLY A 209 2.08 17.47 1.47
CA GLY A 209 1.87 18.09 0.14
C GLY A 209 1.03 17.25 -0.83
N ALA A 210 0.63 16.03 -0.47
CA ALA A 210 -0.14 15.15 -1.33
C ALA A 210 -1.51 15.77 -1.66
N ARG A 211 -1.87 15.76 -2.95
CA ARG A 211 -3.14 16.26 -3.49
C ARG A 211 -3.67 15.26 -4.53
N PRO A 212 -4.24 14.13 -4.07
CA PRO A 212 -4.80 13.15 -4.98
C PRO A 212 -5.96 13.76 -5.77
N THR A 213 -6.20 13.20 -6.96
CA THR A 213 -7.28 13.62 -7.86
C THR A 213 -8.64 13.45 -7.17
N CYS A 214 -9.41 14.54 -7.12
CA CYS A 214 -10.73 14.58 -6.51
C CYS A 214 -11.77 13.93 -7.44
N ASN A 215 -11.92 12.62 -7.33
CA ASN A 215 -12.85 11.82 -8.13
C ASN A 215 -13.63 10.81 -7.27
N THR A 216 -14.60 10.14 -7.89
CA THR A 216 -15.46 9.16 -7.22
C THR A 216 -14.69 7.95 -6.66
N CYS A 217 -13.56 7.58 -7.27
CA CYS A 217 -12.67 6.57 -6.72
C CYS A 217 -12.13 7.01 -5.36
N LEU A 218 -11.59 8.23 -5.25
CA LEU A 218 -11.06 8.76 -4.00
C LEU A 218 -12.12 8.82 -2.90
N GLU A 219 -13.33 9.30 -3.22
CA GLU A 219 -14.46 9.31 -2.28
C GLU A 219 -14.78 7.90 -1.77
N SER A 220 -14.90 6.94 -2.69
CA SER A 220 -15.26 5.55 -2.37
C SER A 220 -14.19 4.84 -1.53
N ILE A 221 -12.92 5.04 -1.85
CA ILE A 221 -11.78 4.52 -1.09
C ILE A 221 -11.82 5.08 0.34
N MET A 222 -12.01 6.39 0.48
CA MET A 222 -12.07 7.03 1.79
C MET A 222 -13.32 6.65 2.57
N ALA A 223 -14.44 6.31 1.92
CA ALA A 223 -15.61 5.76 2.61
C ALA A 223 -15.34 4.37 3.21
N ILE A 224 -14.65 3.49 2.48
CA ILE A 224 -14.20 2.17 2.97
C ILE A 224 -13.29 2.36 4.20
N PHE A 225 -12.32 3.27 4.09
CA PHE A 225 -11.37 3.53 5.17
C PHE A 225 -12.02 4.22 6.37
N ALA A 226 -13.06 5.04 6.16
CA ALA A 226 -13.86 5.61 7.25
C ALA A 226 -14.50 4.50 8.10
N ASN A 227 -15.09 3.50 7.42
CA ASN A 227 -15.72 2.37 8.08
C ASN A 227 -14.70 1.54 8.87
N ALA A 228 -13.57 1.21 8.25
CA ALA A 228 -12.50 0.47 8.90
C ALA A 228 -11.87 1.24 10.08
N ALA A 229 -11.76 2.57 9.99
CA ALA A 229 -11.24 3.43 11.05
C ALA A 229 -12.13 3.47 12.29
N GLN A 230 -13.40 3.06 12.21
CA GLN A 230 -14.25 2.89 13.39
C GLN A 230 -13.75 1.80 14.33
N ASN A 231 -12.90 0.88 13.88
CA ASN A 231 -12.26 -0.10 14.75
C ASN A 231 -10.88 0.43 15.18
N GLY A 232 -10.73 0.79 16.46
CA GLY A 232 -9.48 1.35 16.99
C GLY A 232 -8.27 0.40 16.94
N THR A 233 -8.50 -0.89 16.69
CA THR A 233 -7.41 -1.86 16.51
C THR A 233 -6.83 -1.86 15.08
N GLN A 234 -7.53 -1.27 14.12
CA GLN A 234 -7.07 -1.13 12.74
C GLN A 234 -6.08 0.03 12.60
N PRO A 235 -4.94 -0.12 11.88
CA PRO A 235 -3.96 0.95 11.76
C PRO A 235 -4.53 2.21 11.11
N VAL A 236 -5.52 2.06 10.22
CA VAL A 236 -6.22 3.18 9.56
C VAL A 236 -6.89 4.14 10.56
N SER A 237 -7.26 3.69 11.75
CA SER A 237 -7.86 4.55 12.79
C SER A 237 -6.93 5.70 13.21
N GLN A 238 -5.62 5.53 13.05
CA GLN A 238 -4.61 6.54 13.40
C GLN A 238 -4.29 7.48 12.24
N THR A 239 -4.53 7.06 11.00
CA THR A 239 -4.12 7.81 9.79
C THR A 239 -5.29 8.48 9.07
N TYR A 240 -6.52 7.97 9.25
CA TYR A 240 -7.69 8.40 8.51
C TYR A 240 -8.03 9.88 8.73
N ALA A 241 -8.14 10.32 9.99
CA ALA A 241 -8.66 11.66 10.30
C ALA A 241 -7.76 12.77 9.74
N SER A 242 -6.44 12.62 9.82
CA SER A 242 -5.50 13.56 9.22
C SER A 242 -5.59 13.55 7.69
N ALA A 243 -5.74 12.38 7.08
CA ALA A 243 -5.84 12.24 5.64
C ALA A 243 -7.15 12.83 5.09
N ALA A 244 -8.27 12.57 5.74
CA ALA A 244 -9.58 13.11 5.37
C ALA A 244 -9.59 14.65 5.41
N LYS A 245 -9.00 15.25 6.45
CA LYS A 245 -8.82 16.70 6.52
C LYS A 245 -7.98 17.23 5.36
N GLN A 246 -6.86 16.58 5.07
CA GLN A 246 -5.98 16.99 3.97
C GLN A 246 -6.66 16.88 2.60
N ILE A 247 -7.44 15.83 2.37
CA ILE A 247 -8.23 15.65 1.14
C ILE A 247 -9.27 16.75 1.01
N ASN A 248 -10.05 17.04 2.06
CA ASN A 248 -11.07 18.09 2.02
C ASN A 248 -10.47 19.49 1.78
N LEU A 249 -9.24 19.75 2.26
CA LEU A 249 -8.53 21.00 1.94
C LEU A 249 -8.22 21.16 0.44
N GLY A 250 -8.09 20.06 -0.30
CA GLY A 250 -7.83 20.06 -1.74
C GLY A 250 -9.08 19.92 -2.61
N CYS A 251 -10.00 19.06 -2.19
CA CYS A 251 -11.17 18.64 -2.97
C CYS A 251 -12.46 19.42 -2.65
N GLY A 252 -12.43 20.24 -1.61
CA GLY A 252 -13.58 20.97 -1.12
C GLY A 252 -14.10 20.43 0.22
N PRO A 253 -14.85 21.27 0.96
CA PRO A 253 -15.44 20.86 2.23
C PRO A 253 -16.35 19.65 2.01
N ASP A 254 -16.36 18.74 2.99
CA ASP A 254 -17.23 17.56 3.04
C ASP A 254 -17.08 16.56 1.88
N PHE A 255 -16.02 16.66 1.07
CA PHE A 255 -15.72 15.68 0.02
C PHE A 255 -15.57 14.26 0.58
N VAL A 256 -14.90 14.11 1.72
CA VAL A 256 -14.87 12.87 2.52
C VAL A 256 -15.24 13.11 3.97
N ASN A 257 -15.81 12.10 4.61
CA ASN A 257 -16.24 12.16 6.01
C ASN A 257 -15.03 12.34 6.96
N THR A 258 -15.05 13.38 7.80
CA THR A 258 -13.99 13.60 8.82
C THR A 258 -14.39 13.15 10.23
N THR A 259 -15.63 12.73 10.41
CA THR A 259 -16.27 12.48 11.71
C THR A 259 -16.41 10.99 11.97
N VAL A 260 -15.29 10.29 12.06
CA VAL A 260 -15.26 8.86 12.37
C VAL A 260 -15.13 8.66 13.87
N THR A 261 -16.16 8.06 14.49
CA THR A 261 -16.10 7.65 15.90
C THR A 261 -15.34 6.33 16.01
N VAL A 262 -14.17 6.37 16.63
CA VAL A 262 -13.36 5.18 16.91
C VAL A 262 -13.97 4.42 18.08
N ARG A 263 -14.35 3.16 17.85
CA ARG A 263 -14.75 2.20 18.87
C ARG A 263 -13.52 1.40 19.27
N THR A 264 -13.07 1.58 20.50
CA THR A 264 -12.18 0.61 21.14
C THR A 264 -13.05 -0.49 21.72
N SER A 265 -12.82 -1.75 21.33
CA SER A 265 -13.41 -2.88 22.06
C SER A 265 -13.05 -2.70 23.52
N ALA A 266 -14.06 -2.53 24.38
CA ALA A 266 -13.82 -2.54 25.82
C ALA A 266 -13.07 -3.83 26.13
N ALA A 267 -11.90 -3.73 26.76
CA ALA A 267 -11.32 -4.88 27.41
C ALA A 267 -12.45 -5.47 28.27
N SER A 268 -12.80 -6.73 28.06
CA SER A 268 -13.65 -7.47 28.98
C SER A 268 -12.99 -7.32 30.33
N THR A 269 -13.51 -6.40 31.15
CA THR A 269 -13.14 -6.27 32.55
C THR A 269 -13.23 -7.68 33.11
N PRO A 270 -12.15 -8.25 33.66
CA PRO A 270 -12.28 -9.50 34.38
C PRO A 270 -13.32 -9.24 35.46
N SER A 271 -14.47 -9.89 35.34
CA SER A 271 -15.49 -9.89 36.38
C SER A 271 -14.78 -10.22 37.69
N PRO A 272 -14.87 -9.37 38.73
CA PRO A 272 -14.33 -9.75 40.02
C PRO A 272 -15.06 -11.01 40.47
N LEU A 273 -14.29 -12.07 40.59
CA LEU A 273 -14.62 -13.35 41.21
C LEU A 273 -15.34 -13.16 42.56
N GLY A 274 -16.20 -14.11 42.93
CA GLY A 274 -16.24 -14.54 44.34
C GLY A 274 -17.37 -14.06 45.24
N GLY A 275 -18.58 -13.81 44.72
CA GLY A 275 -19.76 -13.43 45.51
C GLY A 275 -20.37 -14.51 46.42
N ILE A 276 -19.61 -15.48 46.94
CA ILE A 276 -20.15 -16.55 47.81
C ILE A 276 -19.54 -16.56 49.23
N TYR A 277 -18.46 -15.82 49.49
CA TYR A 277 -17.81 -15.82 50.82
C TYR A 277 -18.30 -14.73 51.79
N GLN A 278 -19.13 -13.78 51.36
CA GLN A 278 -19.63 -12.71 52.23
C GLN A 278 -20.94 -13.06 52.96
N VAL A 279 -21.66 -14.12 52.55
CA VAL A 279 -22.92 -14.52 53.20
C VAL A 279 -22.69 -15.37 54.45
N LEU A 280 -21.56 -16.06 54.55
CA LEU A 280 -21.24 -16.92 55.70
C LEU A 280 -20.73 -16.13 56.93
N ALA A 281 -20.19 -14.93 56.75
CA ALA A 281 -19.74 -14.09 57.86
C ALA A 281 -20.91 -13.41 58.62
N PHE A 282 -22.06 -13.21 57.97
CA PHE A 282 -23.24 -12.62 58.61
C PHE A 282 -24.08 -13.64 59.38
N PHE A 283 -24.10 -14.92 58.97
CA PHE A 283 -24.82 -15.97 59.69
C PHE A 283 -24.13 -16.43 60.99
N MET A 284 -22.81 -16.35 61.07
CA MET A 284 -22.05 -16.67 62.31
C MET A 284 -22.20 -15.62 63.42
N LEU A 285 -22.61 -14.38 63.11
CA LEU A 285 -22.85 -13.33 64.10
C LEU A 285 -24.27 -13.33 64.68
N MET A 286 -25.24 -13.92 63.98
CA MET A 286 -26.62 -14.08 64.48
C MET A 286 -26.82 -15.34 65.33
N ALA A 287 -25.96 -16.35 65.18
CA ALA A 287 -25.98 -17.56 66.03
C ALA A 287 -25.29 -17.38 67.40
N TYR A 288 -24.73 -16.19 67.67
CA TYR A 288 -24.15 -15.84 68.98
C TYR A 288 -25.09 -14.98 69.84
N PHE A 289 -26.28 -14.66 69.35
CA PHE A 289 -27.30 -13.84 70.05
C PHE A 289 -28.65 -14.55 70.21
N PHE A 290 -28.70 -15.88 70.06
CA PHE A 290 -29.80 -16.73 70.51
C PHE A 290 -29.29 -17.98 71.18
#